data_AF-A0A0C2WFW5-F1
#
_entry.id   AF-A0A0C2WFW5-F1
#
_cell.length_a   1.000
_cell.length_b   1.000
_cell.length_c   1.000
_cell.angle_alpha   90.00
_cell.angle_beta   90.00
_cell.angle_gamma   90.00
#
_symmetry.space_group_name_H-M   'P 1'
#
loop_
_entity.id
_entity.type
_entity.pdbx_description
1 polymer ?
#
loop_
_entity_poly.entity_id
_entity_poly.type
_entity_poly.pdbx_seq_one_letter_code
_entity_poly.pdbx_strand_id
1 'polypeptide(L)'
;MGIDDELGEKILAWTDRFQKFFVTEIDGFAMRPRWRPGINVFDWYDEGYRIVGELRARFPDVHVKPEFAQYVFSVNERRESMGLVPVSLPNEPKAGHISITELLHPK
;
A
#
# COMPACT_ATOMS: atom_id res chain seq x y z
N MET A 1 -7.48 9.83 26.62
CA MET A 1 -7.75 9.81 25.16
C MET A 1 -6.95 8.65 24.59
N GLY A 2 -7.58 7.49 24.49
CA GLY A 2 -6.95 6.27 23.97
C GLY A 2 -7.94 5.59 23.05
N ILE A 3 -7.44 4.97 21.99
CA ILE A 3 -8.19 4.00 21.19
C ILE A 3 -8.25 2.71 22.02
N ASP A 4 -8.94 2.74 23.16
CA ASP A 4 -9.02 1.66 24.17
C ASP A 4 -10.29 0.81 23.98
N ASP A 5 -10.86 0.81 22.79
CA ASP A 5 -12.09 0.11 22.45
C ASP A 5 -11.90 -0.86 21.27
N GLU A 6 -13.01 -1.40 20.77
CA GLU A 6 -13.04 -2.39 19.68
C GLU A 6 -12.18 -1.99 18.47
N LEU A 7 -12.07 -0.69 18.16
CA LEU A 7 -11.24 -0.20 17.05
C LEU A 7 -9.75 -0.39 17.34
N GLY A 8 -9.33 -0.23 18.60
CA GLY A 8 -7.95 -0.45 19.03
C GLY A 8 -7.55 -1.91 18.85
N GLU A 9 -8.40 -2.83 19.31
CA GLU A 9 -8.21 -4.28 19.14
C GLU A 9 -8.17 -4.67 17.66
N LYS A 10 -9.04 -4.11 16.81
CA LYS A 10 -8.99 -4.32 15.35
C LYS A 10 -7.66 -3.86 14.76
N ILE A 11 -7.18 -2.66 15.12
CA ILE A 11 -5.89 -2.14 14.65
C ILE A 11 -4.76 -3.05 15.09
N LEU A 12 -4.75 -3.48 16.36
CA LEU A 12 -3.74 -4.39 16.89
C LEU A 12 -3.74 -5.72 16.13
N ALA A 13 -4.88 -6.37 15.96
CA ALA A 13 -5.00 -7.61 15.21
C ALA A 13 -4.63 -7.47 13.72
N TRP A 14 -4.93 -6.33 13.11
CA TRP A 14 -4.53 -6.00 11.75
C TRP A 14 -3.01 -5.81 11.62
N THR A 15 -2.38 -5.13 12.58
CA THR A 15 -0.92 -4.95 12.63
C THR A 15 -0.17 -6.24 12.98
N ASP A 16 -0.72 -7.10 13.86
CA ASP A 16 -0.13 -8.40 14.20
C ASP A 16 -0.03 -9.31 12.96
N ARG A 17 -1.09 -9.36 12.14
CA ARG A 17 -1.06 -10.09 10.87
C ARG A 17 -0.01 -9.54 9.91
N PHE A 18 0.16 -8.23 9.84
CA PHE A 18 1.25 -7.65 9.04
C PHE A 18 2.61 -8.12 9.56
N GLN A 19 2.88 -8.01 10.86
CA GLN A 19 4.16 -8.42 11.46
C GLN A 19 4.44 -9.92 11.29
N LYS A 20 3.42 -10.76 11.37
CA LYS A 20 3.55 -12.22 11.28
C LYS A 20 3.78 -12.71 9.86
N PHE A 21 3.14 -12.09 8.87
CA PHE A 21 3.10 -12.61 7.50
C PHE A 21 3.89 -11.77 6.50
N PHE A 22 4.11 -10.47 6.70
CA PHE A 22 4.91 -9.68 5.76
C PHE A 22 6.37 -10.16 5.77
N VAL A 23 6.97 -10.33 4.59
CA VAL A 23 8.36 -10.83 4.47
C VAL A 23 9.30 -9.70 4.07
N THR A 24 9.08 -9.11 2.90
CA THR A 24 9.94 -8.05 2.37
C THR A 24 9.25 -7.31 1.24
N GLU A 25 9.62 -6.04 1.12
CA GLU A 25 9.43 -5.29 -0.12
C GLU A 25 10.35 -5.89 -1.21
N ILE A 26 9.90 -5.81 -2.47
CA ILE A 26 10.71 -6.22 -3.61
C ILE A 26 11.12 -4.97 -4.37
N ASP A 27 12.41 -4.86 -4.66
CA ASP A 27 12.94 -3.86 -5.58
C ASP A 27 12.53 -4.21 -7.02
N GLY A 28 11.41 -3.65 -7.48
CA GLY A 28 10.94 -3.82 -8.84
C GLY A 28 9.61 -3.11 -9.09
N PHE A 29 9.51 -2.35 -10.20
CA PHE A 29 8.32 -1.53 -10.47
C PHE A 29 7.05 -2.35 -10.72
N ALA A 30 7.20 -3.54 -11.31
CA ALA A 30 6.09 -4.45 -11.64
C ALA A 30 5.94 -5.61 -10.63
N MET A 31 6.80 -5.68 -9.62
CA MET A 31 6.79 -6.78 -8.65
C MET A 31 6.01 -6.38 -7.40
N ARG A 32 5.11 -7.25 -6.96
CA ARG A 32 4.39 -7.07 -5.69
C ARG A 32 5.28 -7.50 -4.51
N PRO A 33 5.12 -6.90 -3.32
CA PRO A 33 5.80 -7.34 -2.10
C PRO A 33 5.51 -8.79 -1.72
N ARG A 34 6.39 -9.40 -0.91
CA ARG A 34 6.25 -10.79 -0.49
C ARG A 34 5.59 -10.92 0.87
N TRP A 35 4.65 -11.85 0.94
CA TRP A 35 4.00 -12.30 2.17
C TRP A 35 4.18 -13.81 2.32
N ARG A 36 4.22 -14.28 3.57
CA ARG A 36 4.21 -15.70 3.91
C ARG A 36 2.87 -16.30 3.48
N PRO A 37 2.84 -17.59 3.09
CA PRO A 37 1.59 -18.28 2.81
C PRO A 37 0.71 -18.34 4.07
N GLY A 38 -0.61 -18.49 3.87
CA GLY A 38 -1.60 -18.58 4.96
C GLY A 38 -2.32 -17.27 5.29
N ILE A 39 -2.10 -16.22 4.50
CA ILE A 39 -2.86 -14.96 4.56
C ILE A 39 -3.39 -14.61 3.17
N ASN A 40 -4.59 -14.05 3.11
CA ASN A 40 -5.06 -13.34 1.93
C ASN A 40 -4.70 -11.87 2.08
N VAL A 41 -3.74 -11.42 1.27
CA VAL A 41 -3.19 -10.06 1.35
C VAL A 41 -4.25 -9.01 0.93
N PHE A 42 -5.16 -9.36 0.03
CA PHE A 42 -6.24 -8.46 -0.39
C PHE A 42 -7.30 -8.29 0.70
N ASP A 43 -7.62 -9.35 1.44
CA ASP A 43 -8.53 -9.23 2.59
C ASP A 43 -7.91 -8.35 3.69
N TRP A 44 -6.60 -8.50 3.94
CA TRP A 44 -5.86 -7.62 4.86
C TRP A 44 -5.88 -6.16 4.39
N TYR A 45 -5.72 -5.92 3.09
CA TYR A 45 -5.80 -4.59 2.49
C TYR A 45 -7.18 -3.95 2.68
N ASP A 46 -8.24 -4.67 2.32
CA ASP A 46 -9.62 -4.20 2.43
C ASP A 46 -10.01 -3.91 3.87
N GLU A 47 -9.55 -4.74 4.81
CA GLU A 47 -9.75 -4.51 6.23
C GLU A 47 -9.05 -3.23 6.71
N GLY A 48 -7.85 -2.95 6.23
CA GLY A 48 -7.16 -1.68 6.49
C GLY A 48 -7.98 -0.47 6.04
N TYR A 49 -8.67 -0.55 4.91
CA TYR A 49 -9.57 0.52 4.45
C TYR A 49 -10.80 0.68 5.34
N ARG A 50 -11.37 -0.42 5.86
CA ARG A 50 -12.48 -0.36 6.82
C ARG A 50 -12.03 0.33 8.12
N ILE A 51 -10.87 -0.04 8.65
CA ILE A 51 -10.26 0.61 9.83
C ILE A 51 -10.05 2.11 9.59
N VAL A 52 -9.52 2.50 8.42
CA VAL A 52 -9.37 3.91 8.06
C VAL A 52 -10.72 4.64 8.00
N GLY A 53 -11.76 4.00 7.48
CA GLY A 53 -13.13 4.53 7.49
C GLY A 53 -13.64 4.79 8.91
N GLU A 54 -13.48 3.81 9.82
CA GLU A 54 -13.85 3.94 11.23
C GLU A 54 -13.06 5.06 11.92
N LEU A 55 -11.74 5.17 11.67
CA LEU A 55 -10.89 6.22 12.22
C LEU A 55 -11.32 7.63 11.76
N ARG A 56 -11.65 7.79 10.47
CA ARG A 56 -12.12 9.08 9.92
C ARG A 56 -13.47 9.48 10.49
N ALA A 57 -14.38 8.52 10.70
CA ALA A 57 -15.68 8.79 11.31
C ALA A 57 -15.53 9.23 12.78
N ARG A 58 -14.60 8.62 13.51
CA ARG A 58 -14.35 8.94 14.92
C ARG A 58 -13.60 10.24 15.14
N PHE A 59 -12.65 10.55 14.26
CA PHE A 59 -11.82 11.73 14.33
C PHE A 59 -12.01 12.58 13.06
N PRO A 60 -13.16 13.25 12.90
CA PRO A 60 -13.48 14.00 11.69
C PRO A 60 -12.51 15.16 11.43
N ASP A 61 -11.92 15.72 12.48
CA ASP A 61 -10.93 16.79 12.40
C ASP A 61 -9.50 16.28 12.12
N VAL A 62 -9.29 14.97 12.08
CA VAL A 62 -7.99 14.34 11.83
C VAL A 62 -7.95 13.78 10.41
N HIS A 63 -6.91 14.19 9.68
CA HIS A 63 -6.68 13.66 8.35
C HIS A 63 -5.97 12.29 8.41
N VAL A 64 -6.75 11.21 8.29
CA VAL A 64 -6.23 9.83 8.25
C VAL A 64 -5.87 9.43 6.81
N LYS A 65 -4.60 9.10 6.57
CA LYS A 65 -4.07 8.67 5.26
C LYS A 65 -3.77 7.16 5.24
N PRO A 66 -4.33 6.38 4.29
CA PRO A 66 -3.95 5.00 4.08
C PRO A 66 -2.64 4.92 3.29
N GLU A 67 -1.55 4.51 3.93
CA GLU A 67 -0.23 4.33 3.27
C GLU A 67 0.19 2.87 3.11
N PHE A 68 -0.70 1.92 3.41
CA PHE A 68 -0.39 0.50 3.40
C PHE A 68 -0.52 -0.19 2.01
N ALA A 69 -1.01 0.52 0.98
CA ALA A 69 -1.14 -0.04 -0.37
C ALA A 69 0.20 -0.52 -0.96
N GLN A 70 1.30 0.10 -0.53
CA GLN A 70 2.65 -0.26 -0.96
C GLN A 70 3.08 -1.66 -0.50
N TYR A 71 2.41 -2.23 0.51
CA TYR A 71 2.70 -3.58 0.98
C TYR A 71 1.93 -4.66 0.20
N VAL A 72 1.06 -4.29 -0.73
CA VAL A 72 0.18 -5.22 -1.46
C VAL A 72 0.40 -5.14 -2.96
N PHE A 73 0.50 -3.93 -3.48
CA PHE A 73 0.59 -3.66 -4.91
C PHE A 73 1.99 -3.25 -5.32
N SER A 74 2.37 -3.59 -6.54
CA SER A 74 3.60 -3.09 -7.15
C SER A 74 3.52 -1.58 -7.36
N VAL A 75 4.66 -0.95 -7.65
CA VAL A 75 4.72 0.49 -7.96
C VAL A 75 3.82 0.83 -9.15
N ASN A 76 3.87 0.02 -10.21
CA ASN A 76 3.11 0.27 -11.44
C ASN A 76 1.61 0.11 -11.21
N GLU A 77 1.17 -0.91 -10.49
CA GLU A 77 -0.25 -1.06 -10.16
C GLU A 77 -0.80 0.12 -9.35
N ARG A 78 0.00 0.65 -8.41
CA ARG A 78 -0.38 1.86 -7.66
C ARG A 78 -0.44 3.09 -8.56
N ARG A 79 0.47 3.22 -9.52
CA ARG A 79 0.46 4.33 -10.48
C ARG A 79 -0.75 4.26 -11.39
N GLU A 80 -1.02 3.08 -11.95
CA GLU A 80 -2.16 2.84 -12.81
C GLU A 80 -3.49 3.12 -12.09
N SER A 81 -3.62 2.74 -10.81
CA SER A 81 -4.82 3.05 -10.02
C SER A 81 -5.01 4.55 -9.74
N MET A 82 -3.92 5.32 -9.78
CA MET A 82 -3.95 6.79 -9.71
C MET A 82 -4.11 7.47 -11.09
N GLY A 83 -4.28 6.70 -12.18
CA GLY A 83 -4.33 7.22 -13.55
C GLY A 83 -2.98 7.72 -14.06
N LEU A 84 -1.88 7.33 -13.42
CA LEU A 84 -0.53 7.68 -13.81
C LEU A 84 0.07 6.58 -14.70
N VAL A 85 0.91 7.00 -15.65
CA VAL A 85 1.63 6.09 -16.55
C VAL A 85 2.60 5.22 -15.73
N PRO A 86 2.66 3.89 -15.94
CA PRO A 86 3.59 3.00 -15.25
C PRO A 86 5.04 3.37 -15.56
N VAL A 87 5.96 2.96 -14.68
CA VAL A 87 7.38 3.31 -14.74
C VAL A 87 8.20 2.12 -15.19
N SER A 88 9.26 2.42 -15.94
CA SER A 88 10.27 1.45 -16.39
C SER A 88 11.68 1.91 -15.96
N LEU A 89 12.60 0.95 -15.91
CA LEU A 89 14.01 1.27 -15.69
C LEU A 89 14.58 2.02 -16.89
N PRO A 90 15.61 2.86 -16.71
CA PRO A 90 16.13 3.71 -17.79
C PRO A 90 16.65 2.90 -18.99
N ASN A 91 17.14 1.69 -18.73
CA ASN A 91 17.74 0.81 -19.73
C ASN A 91 16.74 -0.23 -20.27
N GLU A 92 15.47 -0.17 -19.86
CA GLU A 92 14.41 -1.11 -20.28
C GLU A 92 13.20 -0.34 -20.82
N PRO A 93 13.34 0.36 -21.97
CA PRO A 93 12.25 1.14 -22.54
C PRO A 93 11.08 0.21 -22.89
N LYS A 94 9.91 0.51 -22.32
CA LYS A 94 8.69 -0.27 -22.53
C LYS A 94 7.58 0.64 -23.05
N ALA A 95 6.90 0.21 -24.11
CA ALA A 95 5.80 0.98 -24.69
C ALA A 95 4.74 1.31 -23.63
N GLY A 96 4.28 2.57 -23.62
CA GLY A 96 3.32 3.05 -22.63
C GLY A 96 3.86 3.19 -21.20
N HIS A 97 5.18 3.15 -20.99
CA HIS A 97 5.82 3.44 -19.70
C HIS A 97 6.66 4.71 -19.78
N ILE A 98 6.75 5.45 -18.67
CA ILE A 98 7.70 6.55 -18.50
C ILE A 98 9.00 6.02 -17.90
N SER A 99 10.15 6.54 -18.31
CA SER A 99 11.43 6.17 -17.69
C SER A 99 11.54 6.79 -16.29
N ILE A 100 12.07 6.05 -15.32
CA ILE A 100 12.29 6.60 -13.96
C ILE A 100 13.20 7.84 -13.99
N THR A 101 14.16 7.94 -14.92
CA THR A 101 15.03 9.12 -15.06
C THR A 101 14.24 10.36 -15.47
N GLU A 102 13.28 10.21 -16.38
CA GLU A 102 12.41 11.31 -16.82
C GLU A 102 11.48 11.77 -15.69
N LEU A 103 11.10 10.84 -14.80
CA LEU A 103 10.25 11.15 -13.66
C LEU A 103 11.01 11.86 -12.53
N LEU A 104 12.28 11.53 -12.31
CA LEU A 104 13.14 12.16 -11.31
C LEU A 104 13.71 13.52 -11.77
N HIS A 105 13.79 13.73 -13.08
CA HIS A 105 14.27 14.97 -13.70
C HIS A 105 13.24 15.51 -14.70
N PRO A 106 12.09 16.02 -14.23
CA PRO A 106 11.12 16.67 -15.10
C PRO A 106 11.77 17.91 -15.75
N LYS A 107 11.54 18.08 -17.05
CA LYS A 107 11.99 19.25 -17.82
C LYS A 107 11.28 20.52 -17.40
#